data_AF-A0A6L3MKF1-F1
#
_entry.id   AF-A0A6L3MKF1-F1
#
_cell.length_a   1.000
_cell.length_b   1.000
_cell.length_c   1.000
_cell.angle_alpha   90.00
_cell.angle_beta   90.00
_cell.angle_gamma   90.00
#
_symmetry.space_group_name_H-M   'P 1'
#
loop_
_entity.id
_entity.type
_entity.pdbx_description
1 polymer ?
#
loop_
_entity_poly.entity_id
_entity_poly.type
_entity_poly.pdbx_seq_one_letter_code
_entity_poly.pdbx_strand_id
1 'polypeptide(L)'
;SDPADARCGAAWPRWDAFKRDFVSADGRVIDVGSADSRTVSEGQAYGLFFALVANDRRTFDTILAWTENNLAQGDLSARLPAWLWGRAPDGAWRVLDANAASDADLWIAYTLVEAGRLWHERSYTARGALLAKRVLDDETASVPGLGLTLLPGPTGFRLADGRWRVNPSYSPPQVIRGLATRLPDDRR
;
A
#
# COMPACT_ATOMS: atom_id res chain seq x y z
N SER A 1 9.94 24.09 -33.91
CA SER A 1 9.90 22.75 -33.29
C SER A 1 11.09 22.68 -32.36
N ASP A 2 10.87 22.88 -31.06
CA ASP A 2 11.94 22.93 -30.07
C ASP A 2 12.15 21.54 -29.46
N PRO A 3 13.37 20.98 -29.49
CA PRO A 3 13.67 19.69 -28.87
C PRO A 3 14.04 19.94 -27.40
N ALA A 4 13.05 20.25 -26.56
CA ALA A 4 13.29 20.58 -25.15
C ALA A 4 12.40 19.82 -24.15
N ASP A 5 11.75 18.72 -24.56
CA ASP A 5 10.79 18.01 -23.71
C ASP A 5 11.21 16.60 -23.26
N ALA A 6 12.51 16.28 -23.29
CA ALA A 6 12.99 14.97 -22.86
C ALA A 6 14.21 15.07 -21.96
N ARG A 7 13.98 15.35 -20.66
CA ARG A 7 14.76 14.90 -19.48
C ARG A 7 14.38 15.73 -18.26
N CYS A 8 13.27 15.39 -17.60
CA CYS A 8 13.03 15.82 -16.23
C CYS A 8 12.42 14.69 -15.40
N GLY A 9 13.24 13.68 -15.16
CA GLY A 9 13.22 12.88 -13.95
C GLY A 9 14.68 12.69 -13.54
N ALA A 10 15.07 13.13 -12.35
CA ALA A 10 16.41 12.84 -11.86
C ALA A 10 16.59 11.32 -11.84
N ALA A 11 17.65 10.81 -12.48
CA ALA A 11 17.91 9.38 -12.47
C ALA A 11 18.02 8.90 -11.02
N TRP A 12 17.31 7.83 -10.67
CA TRP A 12 17.38 7.19 -9.35
C TRP A 12 17.91 5.76 -9.50
N PRO A 13 19.25 5.56 -9.56
CA PRO A 13 19.83 4.25 -9.86
C PRO A 13 19.45 3.15 -8.86
N ARG A 14 19.18 3.52 -7.60
CA ARG A 14 18.71 2.58 -6.58
C ARG A 14 17.29 2.08 -6.84
N TRP A 15 16.41 2.92 -7.40
CA TRP A 15 15.09 2.48 -7.85
C TRP A 15 15.21 1.52 -9.05
N ASP A 16 16.07 1.81 -10.01
CA ASP A 16 16.27 0.92 -11.15
C ASP A 16 16.87 -0.43 -10.74
N ALA A 17 17.80 -0.43 -9.79
CA ALA A 17 18.30 -1.67 -9.18
C ALA A 17 17.20 -2.43 -8.45
N PHE A 18 16.39 -1.73 -7.64
CA PHE A 18 15.27 -2.34 -6.92
C PHE A 18 14.27 -2.99 -7.88
N LYS A 19 13.86 -2.31 -8.95
CA LYS A 19 12.97 -2.88 -9.97
C LYS A 19 13.54 -4.14 -10.57
N ARG A 20 14.81 -4.10 -11.02
CA ARG A 20 15.45 -5.24 -11.67
C ARG A 20 15.53 -6.46 -10.74
N ASP A 21 15.86 -6.23 -9.47
CA ASP A 21 16.21 -7.31 -8.55
C ASP A 21 14.99 -7.84 -7.78
N PHE A 22 13.93 -7.03 -7.60
CA PHE A 22 12.79 -7.37 -6.74
C PHE A 22 11.41 -7.22 -7.40
N VAL A 23 11.26 -6.54 -8.54
CA VAL A 23 9.96 -6.34 -9.19
C VAL A 23 9.86 -7.25 -10.41
N SER A 24 8.87 -8.15 -10.41
CA SER A 24 8.59 -9.01 -11.55
C SER A 24 7.97 -8.22 -12.72
N ALA A 25 8.00 -8.82 -13.91
CA ALA A 25 7.43 -8.21 -15.11
C ALA A 25 5.92 -7.90 -15.00
N ASP A 26 5.19 -8.68 -14.20
CA ASP A 26 3.76 -8.49 -13.93
C ASP A 26 3.46 -7.54 -12.76
N GLY A 27 4.48 -6.97 -12.09
CA GLY A 27 4.31 -5.91 -11.08
C GLY A 27 4.33 -6.37 -9.63
N ARG A 28 4.75 -7.60 -9.37
CA ARG A 28 4.88 -8.15 -8.03
C ARG A 28 6.25 -7.82 -7.43
N VAL A 29 6.27 -7.26 -6.22
CA VAL A 29 7.48 -7.08 -5.41
C VAL A 29 7.75 -8.36 -4.64
N ILE A 30 8.88 -8.99 -4.91
CA ILE A 30 9.25 -10.32 -4.43
C ILE A 30 10.29 -10.19 -3.32
N ASP A 31 10.02 -10.81 -2.17
CA ASP A 31 11.06 -11.12 -1.21
C ASP A 31 11.84 -12.37 -1.68
N VAL A 32 12.95 -12.11 -2.38
CA VAL A 32 13.82 -13.15 -2.96
C VAL A 32 14.54 -14.02 -1.91
N GLY A 33 14.56 -13.61 -0.64
CA GLY A 33 15.16 -14.39 0.44
C GLY A 33 14.23 -15.45 1.03
N SER A 34 12.92 -15.33 0.77
CA SER A 34 11.91 -16.21 1.35
C SER A 34 11.69 -17.48 0.52
N ALA A 35 11.56 -18.62 1.19
CA ALA A 35 11.41 -19.94 0.55
C ALA A 35 10.12 -20.08 -0.29
N ASP A 36 9.08 -19.33 0.07
CA ASP A 36 7.79 -19.27 -0.63
C ASP A 36 7.75 -18.19 -1.73
N SER A 37 8.88 -17.51 -1.96
CA SER A 37 8.99 -16.38 -2.88
C SER A 37 7.86 -15.37 -2.65
N ARG A 38 7.54 -15.04 -1.39
CA ARG A 38 6.37 -14.23 -1.03
C ARG A 38 6.39 -12.81 -1.59
N THR A 39 5.18 -12.26 -1.65
CA THR A 39 4.90 -10.84 -1.70
C THR A 39 4.07 -10.49 -0.49
N VAL A 40 4.44 -9.39 0.14
CA VAL A 40 3.64 -8.78 1.19
C VAL A 40 3.03 -7.48 0.70
N SER A 41 1.86 -7.11 1.22
CA SER A 41 1.23 -5.83 0.88
C SER A 41 2.17 -4.64 1.16
N GLU A 42 2.99 -4.72 2.20
CA GLU A 42 4.03 -3.73 2.53
C GLU A 42 5.01 -3.52 1.36
N GLY A 43 5.46 -4.61 0.74
CA GLY A 43 6.38 -4.55 -0.40
C GLY A 43 5.74 -3.86 -1.60
N GLN A 44 4.46 -4.16 -1.88
CA GLN A 44 3.69 -3.46 -2.91
C GLN A 44 3.54 -1.97 -2.59
N ALA A 45 3.24 -1.64 -1.32
CA ALA A 45 3.06 -0.27 -0.86
C ALA A 45 4.34 0.57 -1.06
N TYR A 46 5.50 0.04 -0.69
CA TYR A 46 6.78 0.69 -0.90
C TYR A 46 7.16 0.76 -2.39
N GLY A 47 6.87 -0.28 -3.17
CA GLY A 47 7.06 -0.27 -4.62
C GLY A 47 6.26 0.85 -5.30
N LEU A 48 4.99 1.03 -4.93
CA LEU A 48 4.15 2.14 -5.40
C LEU A 48 4.73 3.50 -4.98
N PHE A 49 5.13 3.64 -3.71
CA PHE A 49 5.70 4.90 -3.22
C PHE A 49 6.99 5.27 -3.95
N PHE A 50 7.91 4.31 -4.15
CA PHE A 50 9.14 4.53 -4.89
C PHE A 50 8.88 4.87 -6.36
N ALA A 51 7.94 4.18 -7.02
CA ALA A 51 7.55 4.51 -8.38
C ALA A 51 6.99 5.94 -8.49
N LEU A 52 6.19 6.39 -7.53
CA LEU A 52 5.72 7.78 -7.46
C LEU A 52 6.88 8.77 -7.30
N VAL A 53 7.78 8.54 -6.34
CA VAL A 53 8.95 9.40 -6.09
C VAL A 53 9.87 9.46 -7.31
N ALA A 54 10.02 8.36 -8.03
CA ALA A 54 10.80 8.27 -9.27
C ALA A 54 10.11 8.90 -10.49
N ASN A 55 8.86 9.37 -10.35
CA ASN A 55 8.00 9.76 -11.47
C ASN A 55 7.83 8.64 -12.53
N ASP A 56 7.84 7.38 -12.09
CA ASP A 56 7.75 6.17 -12.92
C ASP A 56 6.31 5.64 -12.96
N ARG A 57 5.45 6.37 -13.68
CA ARG A 57 4.01 6.04 -13.77
C ARG A 57 3.76 4.65 -14.35
N ARG A 58 4.60 4.19 -15.28
CA ARG A 58 4.43 2.88 -15.91
C ARG A 58 4.60 1.74 -14.92
N THR A 59 5.67 1.78 -14.11
CA THR A 59 5.87 0.76 -13.08
C THR A 59 4.84 0.92 -11.97
N PHE A 60 4.44 2.14 -11.62
CA PHE A 60 3.35 2.38 -10.68
C PHE A 60 2.06 1.66 -11.09
N ASP A 61 1.61 1.85 -12.33
CA ASP A 61 0.40 1.21 -12.85
C ASP A 61 0.49 -0.31 -12.87
N THR A 62 1.68 -0.84 -13.17
CA THR A 62 1.93 -2.29 -13.22
C THR A 62 1.86 -2.90 -11.81
N ILE A 63 2.49 -2.26 -10.82
CA ILE A 63 2.44 -2.68 -9.42
C ILE A 63 1.01 -2.56 -8.86
N LEU A 64 0.31 -1.47 -9.18
CA LEU A 64 -1.06 -1.23 -8.73
C LEU A 64 -2.02 -2.30 -9.27
N ALA A 65 -1.98 -2.58 -10.57
CA ALA A 65 -2.81 -3.59 -11.19
C ALA A 65 -2.55 -4.99 -10.60
N TRP A 66 -1.28 -5.34 -10.33
CA TRP A 66 -0.95 -6.60 -9.67
C TRP A 66 -1.55 -6.67 -8.26
N THR A 67 -1.40 -5.59 -7.49
CA THR A 67 -1.90 -5.46 -6.11
C THR A 67 -3.42 -5.62 -6.08
N GLU A 68 -4.13 -4.89 -6.94
CA GLU A 68 -5.59 -4.95 -7.09
C GLU A 68 -6.04 -6.38 -7.39
N ASN A 69 -5.48 -7.02 -8.42
CA ASN A 69 -5.92 -8.33 -8.88
C ASN A 69 -5.61 -9.47 -7.91
N ASN A 70 -4.43 -9.45 -7.27
CA ASN A 70 -3.93 -10.59 -6.51
C ASN A 70 -4.14 -10.47 -5.01
N LEU A 71 -4.14 -9.24 -4.46
CA LEU A 71 -4.30 -9.01 -3.03
C LEU A 71 -5.70 -8.49 -2.68
N ALA A 72 -6.38 -7.79 -3.59
CA ALA A 72 -7.71 -7.21 -3.36
C ALA A 72 -8.83 -7.81 -4.22
N GLN A 73 -8.62 -8.99 -4.80
CA GLN A 73 -9.61 -9.72 -5.61
C GLN A 73 -10.18 -8.88 -6.78
N GLY A 74 -9.35 -8.02 -7.38
CA GLY A 74 -9.70 -7.16 -8.51
C GLY A 74 -10.30 -5.81 -8.13
N ASP A 75 -10.54 -5.51 -6.85
CA ASP A 75 -11.12 -4.24 -6.43
C ASP A 75 -10.61 -3.74 -5.08
N LEU A 76 -9.53 -2.96 -5.14
CA LEU A 76 -8.94 -2.27 -3.98
C LEU A 76 -9.83 -1.14 -3.44
N SER A 77 -10.83 -0.69 -4.20
CA SER A 77 -11.83 0.25 -3.71
C SER A 77 -12.90 -0.45 -2.85
N ALA A 78 -13.02 -1.77 -2.95
CA ALA A 78 -13.97 -2.60 -2.22
C ALA A 78 -13.39 -3.34 -1.00
N ARG A 79 -12.07 -3.56 -0.95
CA ARG A 79 -11.43 -4.46 0.04
C ARG A 79 -10.03 -3.98 0.43
N LEU A 80 -9.63 -4.24 1.67
CA LEU A 80 -8.23 -4.16 2.07
C LEU A 80 -7.43 -5.29 1.38
N PRO A 81 -6.20 -5.03 0.92
CA PRO A 81 -5.36 -6.05 0.30
C PRO A 81 -4.89 -7.08 1.33
N ALA A 82 -4.92 -8.36 0.95
CA ALA A 82 -4.32 -9.43 1.72
C ALA A 82 -2.83 -9.15 1.96
N TRP A 83 -2.35 -9.37 3.18
CA TRP A 83 -0.98 -9.02 3.57
C TRP A 83 0.06 -9.99 3.04
N LEU A 84 -0.31 -11.25 2.71
CA LEU A 84 0.64 -12.27 2.30
C LEU A 84 0.14 -13.12 1.12
N TRP A 85 0.94 -13.13 0.05
CA TRP A 85 0.73 -13.93 -1.15
C TRP A 85 2.02 -14.65 -1.53
N GLY A 86 1.93 -15.87 -2.06
CA GLY A 86 3.12 -16.61 -2.45
C GLY A 86 2.80 -18.03 -2.90
N ARG A 87 3.84 -18.88 -2.92
CA ARG A 87 3.70 -20.28 -3.27
C ARG A 87 3.26 -21.09 -2.05
N ALA A 88 2.06 -21.66 -2.10
CA ALA A 88 1.50 -22.52 -1.07
C ALA A 88 2.20 -23.90 -1.03
N PRO A 89 2.01 -24.70 0.05
CA PRO A 89 2.63 -26.02 0.17
C PRO A 89 2.26 -27.02 -0.93
N ASP A 90 1.09 -26.85 -1.54
CA ASP A 90 0.62 -27.62 -2.70
C ASP A 90 1.26 -27.16 -4.03
N GLY A 91 2.13 -26.16 -3.98
CA GLY A 91 2.82 -25.57 -5.12
C GLY A 91 2.03 -24.52 -5.87
N ALA A 92 0.76 -24.27 -5.52
CA ALA A 92 -0.08 -23.26 -6.16
C ALA A 92 0.29 -21.84 -5.69
N TRP A 93 0.11 -20.87 -6.58
CA TRP A 93 0.32 -19.45 -6.26
C TRP A 93 -1.01 -18.82 -5.86
N ARG A 94 -1.10 -18.30 -4.63
CA ARG A 94 -2.32 -17.69 -4.09
C ARG A 94 -2.03 -16.81 -2.87
N VAL A 95 -3.08 -16.14 -2.39
CA VAL A 95 -3.09 -15.55 -1.05
C VAL A 95 -2.84 -16.66 -0.02
N LEU A 96 -1.84 -16.45 0.84
CA LEU A 96 -1.47 -17.37 1.92
C LEU A 96 -2.10 -16.96 3.24
N ASP A 97 -2.30 -15.65 3.44
CA ASP A 97 -3.08 -15.09 4.55
C ASP A 97 -3.87 -13.87 4.06
N ALA A 98 -5.19 -13.91 4.25
CA ALA A 98 -6.14 -12.91 3.79
C ALA A 98 -6.36 -11.76 4.77
N ASN A 99 -5.74 -11.79 5.96
CA ASN A 99 -5.75 -10.62 6.85
C ASN A 99 -5.08 -9.42 6.16
N ALA A 100 -5.34 -8.21 6.62
CA ALA A 100 -4.69 -7.01 6.10
C ALA A 100 -3.55 -6.53 7.02
N ALA A 101 -2.76 -5.59 6.52
CA ALA A 101 -1.67 -4.96 7.27
C ALA A 101 -1.76 -3.44 7.10
N SER A 102 -2.16 -2.77 8.18
CA SER A 102 -2.56 -1.35 8.12
C SER A 102 -1.46 -0.37 7.76
N ASP A 103 -0.19 -0.73 7.99
CA ASP A 103 0.94 0.06 7.51
C ASP A 103 0.96 0.13 5.99
N ALA A 104 0.83 -1.04 5.34
CA ALA A 104 0.77 -1.13 3.89
C ALA A 104 -0.45 -0.39 3.36
N ASP A 105 -1.61 -0.57 4.00
CA ASP A 105 -2.87 -0.01 3.54
C ASP A 105 -2.87 1.52 3.61
N LEU A 106 -2.31 2.10 4.68
CA LEU A 106 -2.07 3.55 4.78
C LEU A 106 -1.11 4.05 3.72
N TRP A 107 0.01 3.35 3.49
CA TRP A 107 0.98 3.76 2.47
C TRP A 107 0.40 3.68 1.06
N ILE A 108 -0.36 2.65 0.72
CA ILE A 108 -1.04 2.52 -0.57
C ILE A 108 -2.05 3.64 -0.74
N ALA A 109 -2.90 3.88 0.26
CA ALA A 109 -3.92 4.93 0.22
C ALA A 109 -3.29 6.31 0.01
N TYR A 110 -2.28 6.65 0.81
CA TYR A 110 -1.55 7.91 0.70
C TYR A 110 -0.88 8.08 -0.66
N THR A 111 -0.19 7.03 -1.13
CA THR A 111 0.53 7.09 -2.40
C THR A 111 -0.44 7.25 -3.57
N LEU A 112 -1.60 6.58 -3.56
CA LEU A 112 -2.64 6.77 -4.57
C LEU A 112 -3.21 8.20 -4.58
N VAL A 113 -3.46 8.78 -3.39
CA VAL A 113 -3.92 10.16 -3.28
C VAL A 113 -2.88 11.16 -3.81
N GLU A 114 -1.60 10.99 -3.44
CA GLU A 114 -0.52 11.85 -3.94
C GLU A 114 -0.28 11.66 -5.44
N ALA A 115 -0.31 10.43 -5.95
CA ALA A 115 -0.21 10.12 -7.38
C ALA A 115 -1.33 10.80 -8.16
N GLY A 116 -2.57 10.71 -7.68
CA GLY A 116 -3.71 11.38 -8.31
C GLY A 116 -3.58 12.90 -8.34
N ARG A 117 -3.00 13.52 -7.29
CA ARG A 117 -2.69 14.95 -7.31
C ARG A 117 -1.55 15.28 -8.29
N LEU A 118 -0.43 14.59 -8.20
CA LEU A 118 0.80 14.92 -8.93
C LEU A 118 0.69 14.62 -10.42
N TRP A 119 -0.03 13.56 -10.80
CA TRP A 119 -0.24 13.16 -12.19
C TRP A 119 -1.62 13.55 -12.74
N HIS A 120 -2.41 14.30 -11.96
CA HIS A 120 -3.77 14.73 -12.32
C HIS A 120 -4.71 13.59 -12.72
N GLU A 121 -4.55 12.42 -12.09
CA GLU A 121 -5.30 11.21 -12.38
C GLU A 121 -6.36 10.96 -11.29
N ARG A 122 -7.60 11.37 -11.57
CA ARG A 122 -8.70 11.32 -10.60
C ARG A 122 -8.99 9.90 -10.11
N SER A 123 -8.76 8.88 -10.94
CA SER A 123 -9.01 7.49 -10.56
C SER A 123 -8.08 7.00 -9.44
N TYR A 124 -6.84 7.51 -9.34
CA TYR A 124 -5.97 7.18 -8.20
C TYR A 124 -6.48 7.85 -6.92
N THR A 125 -6.86 9.14 -6.99
CA THR A 125 -7.41 9.84 -5.81
C THR A 125 -8.66 9.17 -5.28
N ALA A 126 -9.59 8.77 -6.17
CA ALA A 126 -10.82 8.09 -5.76
C ALA A 126 -10.54 6.74 -5.06
N ARG A 127 -9.67 5.91 -5.64
CA ARG A 127 -9.25 4.63 -5.05
C ARG A 127 -8.55 4.82 -3.70
N GLY A 128 -7.60 5.75 -3.63
CA GLY A 128 -6.86 6.06 -2.40
C GLY A 128 -7.76 6.59 -1.29
N ALA A 129 -8.76 7.42 -1.62
CA ALA A 129 -9.74 7.91 -0.66
C ALA A 129 -10.63 6.80 -0.11
N LEU A 130 -11.12 5.90 -0.98
CA LEU A 130 -11.92 4.76 -0.57
C LEU A 130 -11.11 3.78 0.30
N LEU A 131 -9.84 3.54 -0.04
CA LEU A 131 -8.96 2.71 0.78
C LEU A 131 -8.68 3.35 2.14
N ALA A 132 -8.36 4.65 2.20
CA ALA A 132 -8.15 5.37 3.46
C ALA A 132 -9.39 5.29 4.37
N LYS A 133 -10.58 5.41 3.78
CA LYS A 133 -11.84 5.24 4.52
C LYS A 133 -11.97 3.82 5.10
N ARG A 134 -11.63 2.79 4.34
CA ARG A 134 -11.66 1.39 4.82
C ARG A 134 -10.66 1.16 5.95
N VAL A 135 -9.45 1.73 5.86
CA VAL A 135 -8.48 1.67 6.97
C VAL A 135 -9.10 2.26 8.25
N LEU A 136 -9.75 3.43 8.15
CA LEU A 136 -10.44 4.03 9.30
C LEU A 136 -11.58 3.16 9.83
N ASP A 137 -12.40 2.57 8.95
CA ASP A 137 -13.56 1.77 9.33
C ASP A 137 -13.18 0.39 9.91
N ASP A 138 -12.17 -0.28 9.33
CA ASP A 138 -11.89 -1.71 9.55
C ASP A 138 -10.63 -1.96 10.38
N GLU A 139 -9.68 -1.02 10.41
CA GLU A 139 -8.36 -1.20 11.05
C GLU A 139 -8.09 -0.25 12.22
N THR A 140 -9.12 0.42 12.73
CA THR A 140 -9.00 1.27 13.92
C THR A 140 -9.82 0.76 15.10
N ALA A 141 -9.49 1.23 16.28
CA ALA A 141 -10.30 1.08 17.48
C ALA A 141 -10.16 2.28 18.41
N SER A 142 -11.24 2.59 19.13
CA SER A 142 -11.17 3.50 20.27
C SER A 142 -10.54 2.77 21.46
N VAL A 143 -9.25 3.03 21.71
CA VAL A 143 -8.48 2.42 22.80
C VAL A 143 -8.55 3.34 24.03
N PRO A 144 -8.99 2.84 25.21
CA PRO A 144 -9.01 3.62 26.45
C PRO A 144 -7.65 4.25 26.76
N GLY A 145 -7.63 5.57 26.99
CA GLY A 145 -6.42 6.33 27.28
C GLY A 145 -5.60 6.77 26.05
N LEU A 146 -5.82 6.18 24.87
CA LEU A 146 -5.14 6.55 23.62
C LEU A 146 -6.07 7.20 22.59
N GLY A 147 -7.37 6.93 22.65
CA GLY A 147 -8.34 7.41 21.67
C GLY A 147 -8.37 6.54 20.40
N LEU A 148 -8.76 7.13 19.28
CA LEU A 148 -8.77 6.45 17.99
C LEU A 148 -7.35 6.01 17.62
N THR A 149 -7.14 4.70 17.53
CA THR A 149 -5.82 4.09 17.37
C THR A 149 -5.84 3.14 16.18
N LEU A 150 -4.84 3.24 15.32
CA LEU A 150 -4.60 2.30 14.23
C LEU A 150 -4.12 0.95 14.82
N LEU A 151 -4.81 -0.13 14.46
CA LEU A 151 -4.42 -1.50 14.78
C LEU A 151 -3.59 -2.06 13.63
N PRO A 152 -2.61 -2.95 13.89
CA PRO A 152 -1.76 -3.48 12.82
C PRO A 152 -2.49 -4.25 11.70
N GLY A 153 -3.75 -4.63 11.91
CA GLY A 153 -4.67 -5.18 10.92
C GLY A 153 -6.06 -5.38 11.53
N PRO A 154 -7.06 -5.82 10.75
CA PRO A 154 -8.44 -5.92 11.21
C PRO A 154 -8.65 -7.09 12.18
N THR A 155 -7.89 -8.18 12.03
CA THR A 155 -8.03 -9.39 12.87
C THR A 155 -6.76 -9.66 13.69
N GLY A 156 -6.93 -10.05 14.96
CA GLY A 156 -5.85 -10.56 15.82
C GLY A 156 -5.19 -9.54 16.75
N PHE A 157 -5.60 -8.27 16.69
CA PHE A 157 -4.96 -7.17 17.46
C PHE A 157 -5.83 -6.59 18.58
N ARG A 158 -7.12 -6.96 18.63
CA ARG A 158 -7.97 -6.81 19.81
C ARG A 158 -7.82 -8.09 20.64
N LEU A 159 -7.22 -7.99 21.82
CA LEU A 159 -6.91 -9.11 22.70
C LEU A 159 -8.00 -9.28 23.78
N ALA A 160 -7.90 -10.35 24.56
CA ALA A 160 -8.74 -10.53 25.74
C ALA A 160 -8.52 -9.43 26.79
N ASP A 161 -9.53 -9.24 27.64
CA ASP A 161 -9.51 -8.36 28.81
C ASP A 161 -9.36 -6.86 28.47
N GLY A 162 -9.87 -6.44 27.31
CA GLY A 162 -9.77 -5.03 26.90
C GLY A 162 -8.31 -4.60 26.72
N ARG A 163 -7.50 -5.44 26.06
CA ARG A 163 -6.13 -5.11 25.67
C ARG A 163 -6.02 -5.04 24.17
N TRP A 164 -5.10 -4.22 23.69
CA TRP A 164 -4.82 -4.04 22.27
C TRP A 164 -3.33 -4.23 22.01
N ARG A 165 -3.01 -4.84 20.87
CA ARG A 165 -1.65 -4.87 20.34
C ARG A 165 -1.53 -3.80 19.27
N VAL A 166 -0.57 -2.91 19.45
CA VAL A 166 -0.26 -1.82 18.51
C VAL A 166 1.18 -1.95 18.03
N ASN A 167 1.47 -1.38 16.87
CA ASN A 167 2.83 -1.26 16.36
C ASN A 167 3.14 0.20 16.04
N PRO A 168 4.04 0.87 16.78
CA PRO A 168 4.37 2.27 16.54
C PRO A 168 4.88 2.57 15.13
N SER A 169 5.54 1.61 14.46
CA SER A 169 6.06 1.85 13.10
C SER A 169 4.96 1.93 12.03
N TYR A 170 3.75 1.48 12.33
CA TYR A 170 2.63 1.40 11.37
C TYR A 170 1.90 2.74 11.21
N SER A 171 2.24 3.75 12.03
CA SER A 171 1.60 5.06 12.02
C SER A 171 2.58 6.19 11.67
N PRO A 172 3.16 6.21 10.45
CA PRO A 172 4.06 7.28 10.02
C PRO A 172 3.35 8.65 10.05
N PRO A 173 3.78 9.61 10.89
CA PRO A 173 3.04 10.86 11.10
C PRO A 173 2.81 11.68 9.83
N GLN A 174 3.77 11.64 8.90
CA GLN A 174 3.68 12.34 7.61
C GLN A 174 2.59 11.77 6.69
N VAL A 175 2.37 10.45 6.71
CA VAL A 175 1.36 9.78 5.87
C VAL A 175 -0.03 10.10 6.40
N ILE A 176 -0.21 9.97 7.73
CA ILE A 176 -1.48 10.28 8.41
C ILE A 176 -1.83 11.76 8.19
N ARG A 177 -0.89 12.67 8.42
CA ARG A 177 -1.11 14.11 8.19
C ARG A 177 -1.38 14.42 6.73
N GLY A 178 -0.71 13.73 5.81
CA GLY A 178 -0.92 13.85 4.38
C GLY A 178 -2.35 13.49 4.00
N LEU A 179 -2.82 12.32 4.41
CA LEU A 179 -4.19 11.87 4.21
C LEU A 179 -5.22 12.85 4.82
N ALA A 180 -5.04 13.26 6.07
CA ALA A 180 -5.93 14.21 6.73
C ALA A 180 -6.00 15.58 6.00
N THR A 181 -4.90 16.03 5.41
CA THR A 181 -4.86 17.28 4.64
C THR A 181 -5.60 17.16 3.30
N ARG A 182 -5.58 15.96 2.70
CA ARG A 182 -6.11 15.74 1.35
C ARG A 182 -7.54 15.19 1.34
N LEU A 183 -7.96 14.58 2.43
CA LEU A 183 -9.28 13.98 2.63
C LEU A 183 -9.94 14.59 3.88
N PRO A 184 -10.26 15.89 3.88
CA PRO A 184 -10.72 16.61 5.08
C PRO A 184 -12.14 16.23 5.56
N ASP A 185 -12.89 15.47 4.77
CA ASP A 185 -14.31 15.20 4.99
C ASP A 185 -14.59 14.01 5.94
N ASP A 186 -13.59 13.18 6.29
CA ASP A 186 -13.73 12.12 7.30
C ASP A 186 -13.22 12.60 8.67
N ARG A 187 -14.07 13.34 9.40
CA ARG A 187 -13.81 13.82 10.77
C ARG A 187 -14.26 12.78 11.81
N ARG A 188 -13.49 11.72 12.01
CA ARG A 188 -13.64 10.81 13.15
C ARG A 188 -12.45 10.91 14.09
#